data_AF-A0A2L2YVD9-F1
#
_entry.id   AF-A0A2L2YVD9-F1
#
_cell.length_a   1.000
_cell.length_b   1.000
_cell.length_c   1.000
_cell.angle_alpha   90.00
_cell.angle_beta   90.00
_cell.angle_gamma   90.00
#
_symmetry.space_group_name_H-M   'P 1'
#
loop_
_entity.id
_entity.type
_entity.pdbx_description
1 polymer ?
#
loop_
_entity_poly.entity_id
_entity_poly.type
_entity_poly.pdbx_seq_one_letter_code
_entity_poly.pdbx_strand_id
1 'polypeptide(L)'
;GQGAFGNMCCGGRIFAASKTWRRWHRIINVNQRRYAECSAIAATGVQALVMSKGHKNEQIPEVPLVVNDKVQEYTNTKQAVQFLRNIMAWADIQKVYNSKRYRAG
;
A
#
# COMPACT_ATOMS: atom_id res chain seq x y z
N GLY A 1 19.09 14.51 48.47
CA GLY A 1 18.04 14.88 47.49
C GLY A 1 18.12 13.94 46.29
N GLN A 2 17.00 13.70 45.59
CA GLN A 2 17.01 12.92 44.34
C GLN A 2 17.53 13.78 43.17
N GLY A 3 18.20 13.17 42.20
CA GLY A 3 18.66 13.88 40.99
C GLY A 3 17.50 14.25 40.07
N ALA A 4 17.49 15.48 39.54
CA ALA A 4 16.42 16.03 38.71
C ALA A 4 16.99 16.84 37.51
N PHE A 5 16.13 17.17 36.54
CA PHE A 5 16.38 18.04 35.37
C PHE A 5 17.43 17.55 34.34
N GLY A 6 18.28 16.59 34.69
CA GLY A 6 19.16 15.88 33.75
C GLY A 6 18.41 14.86 32.91
N ASN A 7 18.81 14.68 31.66
CA ASN A 7 18.24 13.66 30.75
C ASN A 7 18.61 12.23 31.15
N MET A 8 19.64 12.06 31.97
CA MET A 8 20.03 10.79 32.58
C MET A 8 19.27 10.47 33.87
N CYS A 9 18.46 11.40 34.40
CA CYS A 9 17.71 11.21 35.64
C CYS A 9 16.31 10.66 35.35
N CYS A 10 15.82 9.73 36.18
CA CYS A 10 14.43 9.29 36.14
C CYS A 10 13.49 10.48 36.41
N GLY A 11 12.46 10.69 35.58
CA GLY A 11 11.57 11.85 35.65
C GLY A 11 12.19 13.17 35.15
N GLY A 12 13.42 13.16 34.67
CA GLY A 12 14.06 14.30 34.02
C GLY A 12 13.56 14.55 32.59
N ARG A 13 13.92 15.71 32.02
CA ARG A 13 13.58 16.05 30.62
C ARG A 13 14.41 15.22 29.65
N ILE A 14 13.83 14.80 28.53
CA ILE A 14 14.59 14.14 27.45
C ILE A 14 15.53 15.12 26.72
N PHE A 15 16.66 14.61 26.21
CA PHE A 15 17.53 15.39 25.32
C PHE A 15 16.81 15.69 24.01
N ALA A 16 16.95 16.93 23.51
CA ALA A 16 16.32 17.40 22.27
C ALA A 16 14.83 17.04 22.16
N ALA A 17 14.05 17.36 23.20
CA ALA A 17 12.63 17.06 23.28
C ALA A 17 11.87 17.42 22.00
N SER A 18 11.00 16.52 21.53
CA SER A 18 10.25 16.68 20.28
C SER A 18 9.46 17.99 20.27
N LYS A 19 9.54 18.72 19.16
CA LYS A 19 8.91 20.03 18.98
C LYS A 19 7.94 20.01 17.80
N THR A 20 6.94 20.88 17.87
CA THR A 20 5.88 21.00 16.85
C THR A 20 6.41 21.47 15.49
N TRP A 21 7.46 22.30 15.48
CA TRP A 21 8.05 22.86 14.26
C TRP A 21 8.98 21.92 13.48
N ARG A 22 8.96 20.61 13.78
CA ARG A 22 9.65 19.61 12.95
C ARG A 22 9.11 19.71 11.51
N ARG A 23 9.99 19.73 10.51
CA ARG A 23 9.57 19.79 9.10
C ARG A 23 9.05 18.43 8.63
N TRP A 24 7.73 18.27 8.59
CA TRP A 24 7.04 17.04 8.15
C TRP A 24 6.99 16.89 6.63
N HIS A 25 6.64 17.97 5.93
CA HIS A 25 6.43 17.93 4.49
C HIS A 25 7.73 18.17 3.71
N ARG A 26 7.85 17.52 2.56
CA ARG A 26 8.91 17.71 1.58
C ARG A 26 8.26 18.10 0.25
N ILE A 27 8.75 19.19 -0.33
CA ILE A 27 8.32 19.62 -1.66
C ILE A 27 9.12 18.78 -2.66
N ILE A 28 8.42 18.20 -3.63
CA ILE A 28 8.99 17.42 -4.71
C ILE A 28 8.63 18.14 -6.01
N ASN A 29 9.57 18.19 -6.96
CA ASN A 29 9.32 18.82 -8.25
C ASN A 29 8.18 18.13 -8.98
N VAL A 30 7.29 18.93 -9.58
CA VAL A 30 6.09 18.41 -10.27
C VAL A 30 6.46 17.40 -11.36
N ASN A 31 7.51 17.68 -12.14
CA ASN A 31 7.97 16.77 -13.20
C ASN A 31 8.51 15.46 -12.62
N GLN A 32 9.25 15.48 -11.51
CA GLN A 32 9.73 14.25 -10.87
C GLN A 32 8.58 13.39 -10.36
N ARG A 33 7.53 14.01 -9.80
CA ARG A 33 6.32 13.29 -9.38
C ARG A 33 5.61 12.66 -10.58
N ARG A 34 5.46 13.40 -11.69
CA ARG A 34 4.87 12.88 -12.94
C ARG A 34 5.66 11.70 -13.51
N TYR A 35 7.00 11.76 -13.50
CA TYR A 35 7.83 10.64 -13.94
C TYR A 35 7.65 9.39 -13.06
N ALA A 36 7.49 9.56 -11.74
CA ALA A 36 7.21 8.45 -10.84
C ALA A 36 5.83 7.81 -11.12
N GLU A 37 4.81 8.63 -11.39
CA GLU A 37 3.47 8.16 -11.77
C GLU A 37 3.50 7.36 -13.09
N CYS A 38 4.16 7.88 -14.14
CA CYS A 38 4.32 7.17 -15.41
C CYS A 38 5.07 5.83 -15.24
N SER A 39 6.14 5.83 -14.42
CA SER A 39 6.91 4.61 -14.13
C SER A 39 6.07 3.57 -13.38
N ALA A 40 5.20 4.01 -12.47
CA ALA A 40 4.30 3.12 -11.74
C ALA A 40 3.25 2.48 -12.67
N ILE A 41 2.66 3.25 -13.58
CA ILE A 41 1.72 2.72 -14.58
C ILE A 41 2.43 1.69 -15.48
N ALA A 42 3.62 2.01 -15.98
CA ALA A 42 4.40 1.07 -16.79
C ALA A 42 4.70 -0.23 -16.02
N ALA A 43 5.06 -0.14 -14.73
CA ALA A 43 5.34 -1.31 -13.91
C ALA A 43 4.12 -2.23 -13.74
N THR A 44 2.90 -1.69 -13.70
CA THR A 44 1.68 -2.53 -13.59
C THR A 44 1.40 -3.39 -14.82
N GLY A 45 1.92 -3.02 -15.99
CA GLY A 45 1.81 -3.83 -17.20
C GLY A 45 2.83 -4.99 -17.28
N VAL A 46 3.82 -5.03 -16.39
CA VAL A 46 4.89 -6.04 -16.43
C VAL A 46 4.61 -7.16 -15.43
N GLN A 47 4.25 -8.34 -15.92
CA GLN A 47 3.88 -9.49 -15.09
C GLN A 47 4.95 -9.86 -14.04
N ALA A 48 6.24 -9.82 -14.43
CA ALA A 48 7.36 -10.12 -13.54
C ALA A 48 7.46 -9.17 -12.33
N LEU A 49 7.16 -7.87 -12.52
CA LEU A 49 7.19 -6.87 -11.45
C LEU A 49 5.99 -7.03 -10.51
N VAL A 50 4.83 -7.41 -11.05
CA VAL A 50 3.62 -7.68 -10.26
C VAL A 50 3.80 -8.94 -9.39
N MET A 51 4.39 -10.00 -9.96
CA MET A 51 4.74 -11.23 -9.25
C MET A 51 5.77 -10.98 -8.14
N SER A 52 6.84 -10.23 -8.43
CA SER A 52 7.91 -9.98 -7.45
C SER A 52 7.44 -9.17 -6.23
N LYS A 53 6.43 -8.31 -6.40
CA LYS A 53 5.74 -7.63 -5.30
C LYS A 53 4.93 -8.60 -4.42
N GLY A 54 4.59 -9.76 -4.94
CA GLY A 54 3.92 -10.85 -4.25
C GLY A 54 2.45 -11.03 -4.63
N HIS A 55 1.95 -10.38 -5.68
CA HIS A 55 0.58 -10.65 -6.16
C HIS A 55 0.49 -12.05 -6.78
N LYS A 56 -0.64 -12.74 -6.56
CA LYS A 56 -0.89 -14.06 -7.14
C LYS A 56 -1.65 -13.92 -8.48
N ASN A 57 -0.91 -13.72 -9.56
CA ASN A 57 -1.43 -13.46 -10.91
C ASN A 57 -1.14 -14.58 -11.93
N GLU A 58 -0.82 -15.79 -11.46
CA GLU A 58 -0.47 -16.95 -12.30
C GLU A 58 -1.63 -17.43 -13.18
N GLN A 59 -2.87 -17.27 -12.71
CA GLN A 59 -4.07 -17.79 -13.38
C GLN A 59 -4.83 -16.74 -14.20
N ILE A 60 -4.42 -15.47 -14.13
CA ILE A 60 -5.07 -14.36 -14.85
C ILE A 60 -4.70 -14.46 -16.34
N PRO A 61 -5.65 -14.22 -17.26
CA PRO A 61 -5.41 -14.40 -18.70
C PRO A 61 -4.30 -13.49 -19.27
N GLU A 62 -4.20 -12.25 -18.80
CA GLU A 62 -3.21 -11.28 -19.29
C GLU A 62 -2.91 -10.17 -18.28
N VAL A 63 -1.76 -9.51 -18.48
CA VAL A 63 -1.36 -8.28 -17.79
C VAL A 63 -0.84 -7.33 -18.89
N PRO A 64 -1.40 -6.12 -19.07
CA PRO A 64 -2.49 -5.49 -18.31
C PRO A 64 -3.87 -6.10 -18.59
N LEU A 65 -4.64 -6.36 -17.53
CA LEU A 65 -6.01 -6.89 -17.63
C LEU A 65 -6.98 -5.74 -17.97
N VAL A 66 -7.56 -5.78 -19.18
CA VAL A 66 -8.58 -4.82 -19.63
C VAL A 66 -9.93 -5.52 -19.67
N VAL A 67 -10.97 -4.86 -19.15
CA VAL A 67 -12.32 -5.42 -19.02
C VAL A 67 -13.37 -4.47 -19.58
N ASN A 68 -14.52 -5.02 -19.96
CA ASN A 68 -15.62 -4.24 -20.55
C ASN A 68 -16.24 -3.26 -19.54
N ASP A 69 -16.65 -2.09 -20.01
CA ASP A 69 -17.25 -1.00 -19.21
C ASP A 69 -18.50 -1.41 -18.43
N LYS A 70 -19.20 -2.48 -18.86
CA LYS A 70 -20.37 -3.04 -18.15
C LYS A 70 -20.11 -3.38 -16.67
N VAL A 71 -18.86 -3.60 -16.28
CA VAL A 71 -18.47 -3.86 -14.87
C VAL A 71 -18.83 -2.67 -13.97
N GLN A 72 -18.91 -1.46 -14.52
CA GLN A 72 -19.28 -0.24 -13.78
C GLN A 72 -20.76 -0.24 -13.31
N GLU A 73 -21.62 -1.05 -13.93
CA GLU A 73 -23.06 -1.13 -13.62
C GLU A 73 -23.39 -2.06 -12.44
N TYR A 74 -22.40 -2.78 -11.89
CA TYR A 74 -22.62 -3.71 -10.79
C TYR A 74 -23.08 -2.99 -9.51
N THR A 75 -24.28 -3.32 -9.05
CA THR A 75 -24.86 -2.75 -7.82
C THR A 75 -24.56 -3.60 -6.59
N ASN A 76 -24.38 -4.91 -6.77
CA ASN A 76 -24.21 -5.85 -5.67
C ASN A 76 -22.79 -6.40 -5.60
N THR A 77 -22.25 -6.49 -4.39
CA THR A 77 -20.92 -7.08 -4.13
C THR A 77 -20.83 -8.53 -4.58
N LYS A 78 -21.93 -9.30 -4.49
CA LYS A 78 -22.01 -10.67 -4.99
C LYS A 78 -21.70 -10.77 -6.49
N GLN A 79 -22.17 -9.81 -7.29
CA GLN A 79 -21.91 -9.78 -8.74
C GLN A 79 -20.42 -9.50 -9.01
N ALA A 80 -19.83 -8.53 -8.30
CA ALA A 80 -18.41 -8.23 -8.41
C ALA A 80 -17.51 -9.41 -7.99
N VAL A 81 -17.90 -10.15 -6.94
CA VAL A 81 -17.17 -11.35 -6.50
C VAL A 81 -17.25 -12.46 -7.55
N GLN A 82 -18.41 -12.69 -8.16
CA GLN A 82 -18.56 -13.66 -9.24
C GLN A 82 -17.68 -13.31 -10.43
N PHE A 83 -17.66 -12.03 -10.82
CA PHE A 83 -16.78 -11.54 -11.88
C PHE A 83 -15.29 -11.80 -11.60
N LEU A 84 -14.80 -11.46 -10.40
CA LEU A 84 -13.39 -11.67 -10.03
C LEU A 84 -13.00 -13.16 -9.96
N ARG A 85 -13.95 -14.04 -9.65
CA ARG A 85 -13.75 -15.49 -9.73
C ARG A 85 -13.65 -15.96 -11.19
N ASN A 86 -14.49 -15.42 -12.07
CA ASN A 86 -14.48 -15.77 -13.49
C ASN A 86 -13.18 -15.35 -14.20
N ILE A 87 -12.55 -14.26 -13.77
CA ILE A 87 -11.25 -13.81 -14.29
C ILE A 87 -10.06 -14.46 -13.56
N MET A 88 -10.31 -15.44 -12.69
CA MET A 88 -9.27 -16.17 -11.96
C MET A 88 -8.41 -15.28 -11.04
N ALA A 89 -8.91 -14.10 -10.66
CA ALA A 89 -8.23 -13.18 -9.73
C ALA A 89 -8.46 -13.55 -8.24
N TRP A 90 -9.23 -14.60 -7.98
CA TRP A 90 -9.65 -14.98 -6.63
C TRP A 90 -8.48 -15.37 -5.70
N ALA A 91 -7.42 -15.97 -6.24
CA ALA A 91 -6.25 -16.39 -5.46
C ALA A 91 -5.57 -15.20 -4.74
N ASP A 92 -5.49 -14.04 -5.39
CA ASP A 92 -4.91 -12.83 -4.80
C ASP A 92 -5.82 -12.26 -3.68
N ILE A 93 -7.13 -12.31 -3.87
CA ILE A 93 -8.12 -11.87 -2.86
C ILE A 93 -8.06 -12.75 -1.62
N GLN A 94 -7.99 -14.08 -1.80
CA GLN A 94 -7.90 -15.02 -0.69
C GLN A 94 -6.63 -14.81 0.14
N LYS A 95 -5.51 -14.46 -0.52
CA LYS A 95 -4.26 -14.06 0.17
C LYS A 95 -4.52 -12.86 1.09
N VAL A 96 -5.22 -11.84 0.62
CA VAL A 96 -5.53 -10.64 1.43
C VAL A 96 -6.42 -10.99 2.62
N TYR A 97 -7.46 -11.80 2.42
CA TYR A 97 -8.34 -12.23 3.51
C TYR A 97 -7.57 -12.95 4.64
N ASN A 98 -6.66 -13.85 4.26
CA ASN A 98 -5.83 -14.61 5.21
C ASN A 98 -4.72 -13.77 5.87
N SER A 99 -4.38 -12.61 5.31
CA SER A 99 -3.27 -11.78 5.81
C SER A 99 -3.62 -10.93 7.03
N LYS A 100 -4.89 -10.92 7.46
CA LYS A 100 -5.35 -10.13 8.60
C LYS A 100 -4.69 -10.64 9.89
N ARG A 101 -3.87 -9.78 10.50
CA ARG A 101 -3.18 -10.04 11.77
C ARG A 101 -3.16 -8.80 12.66
N TYR A 102 -3.05 -9.00 13.96
CA TYR A 102 -2.75 -7.89 14.87
C TYR A 102 -1.34 -7.36 14.59
N ARG A 103 -1.20 -6.03 14.63
CA ARG A 103 0.09 -5.36 14.43
C ARG A 103 1.01 -5.70 15.60
N ALA A 104 2.22 -6.15 15.31
CA ALA A 104 3.25 -6.34 16.32
C ALA A 104 3.86 -4.97 16.68
N GLY A 105 3.27 -4.31 17.69
CA GLY A 105 3.73 -3.00 18.21
C GLY A 105 3.14 -1.78 17.51
#